data_AF-A0A3D5CSK4-F1
#
_entry.id   AF-A0A3D5CSK4-F1
#
_cell.length_a   1.000
_cell.length_b   1.000
_cell.length_c   1.000
_cell.angle_alpha   90.00
_cell.angle_beta   90.00
_cell.angle_gamma   90.00
#
_symmetry.space_group_name_H-M   'P 1'
#
loop_
_entity.id
_entity.type
_entity.pdbx_description
1 polymer ?
#
loop_
_entity_poly.entity_id
_entity_poly.type
_entity_poly.pdbx_seq_one_letter_code
_entity_poly.pdbx_strand_id
1 'polypeptide(L)'
;MTNGKELTAYLLAFIHGLKESGLKEMVISPGSRSTPLALLAYRDPEINCYINVDERSAAFFALGLAKAQKEPVGLICTSGTAAANYYPAICEAEASNVPLVVLTADRPPEAQGVGAPQTMDQQHLYGSHVKKYIGMALPEEGESFERYAFFQGWESAAAAIKIPKGPVHVNLPFREPLLPDLSQSFTRHYSRKGETINKVTSFSLPELDSLLTKKRLIIFGRE
;
A
#
# COMPACT_ATOMS: atom_id res chain seq x y z
N MET A 1 -14.53 16.97 14.69
CA MET A 1 -14.00 17.55 13.44
C MET A 1 -12.60 17.01 13.30
N THR A 2 -12.32 16.21 12.27
CA THR A 2 -10.99 15.64 12.06
C THR A 2 -10.01 16.80 11.83
N ASN A 3 -9.17 17.05 12.82
CA ASN A 3 -8.08 18.00 12.79
C ASN A 3 -7.10 17.55 11.71
N GLY A 4 -6.46 18.51 11.02
CA GLY A 4 -5.42 18.18 10.03
C GLY A 4 -4.30 17.31 10.64
N LYS A 5 -4.11 17.38 11.96
CA LYS A 5 -3.17 16.55 12.72
C LYS A 5 -3.48 15.05 12.70
N GLU A 6 -4.74 14.64 12.87
CA GLU A 6 -5.07 13.20 12.87
C GLU A 6 -4.92 12.59 11.47
N LEU A 7 -5.40 13.31 10.44
CA LEU A 7 -5.18 12.94 9.04
C LEU A 7 -3.69 12.76 8.75
N THR A 8 -2.87 13.68 9.25
CA THR A 8 -1.42 13.66 9.04
C THR A 8 -0.76 12.48 9.74
N ALA A 9 -1.04 12.25 11.02
CA ALA A 9 -0.49 11.12 11.76
C ALA A 9 -0.87 9.78 11.11
N TYR A 10 -2.13 9.64 10.71
CA TYR A 10 -2.65 8.46 10.01
C TYR A 10 -1.90 8.19 8.70
N LEU A 11 -1.76 9.21 7.85
CA LEU A 11 -1.10 9.06 6.55
C LEU A 11 0.41 8.88 6.66
N LEU A 12 1.05 9.53 7.64
CA LEU A 12 2.46 9.31 7.94
C LEU A 12 2.72 7.86 8.37
N ALA A 13 1.84 7.30 9.21
CA ALA A 13 1.91 5.89 9.59
C ALA A 13 1.74 4.97 8.37
N PHE A 14 0.76 5.24 7.51
CA PHE A 14 0.54 4.51 6.27
C PHE A 14 1.76 4.54 5.33
N ILE A 15 2.30 5.73 5.07
CA ILE A 15 3.48 5.93 4.22
C ILE A 15 4.69 5.18 4.80
N HIS A 16 4.91 5.27 6.11
CA HIS A 16 5.99 4.52 6.76
C HIS A 16 5.81 3.01 6.62
N GLY A 17 4.58 2.50 6.69
CA GLY A 17 4.27 1.11 6.41
C GLY A 17 4.69 0.68 4.99
N LEU A 18 4.38 1.51 3.99
CA LEU A 18 4.80 1.26 2.59
C LEU A 18 6.33 1.18 2.46
N LYS A 19 7.05 2.12 3.09
CA LYS A 19 8.53 2.16 3.08
C LYS A 19 9.16 0.92 3.72
N GLU A 20 8.64 0.49 4.86
CA GLU A 20 9.09 -0.73 5.56
C GLU A 20 8.89 -2.01 4.73
N SER A 21 8.02 -1.98 3.72
CA SER A 21 7.83 -3.05 2.75
C SER A 21 8.57 -2.83 1.43
N GLY A 22 9.48 -1.86 1.38
CA GLY A 22 10.41 -1.64 0.27
C GLY A 22 9.91 -0.73 -0.84
N LEU A 23 8.77 -0.04 -0.68
CA LEU A 23 8.31 0.95 -1.66
C LEU A 23 9.12 2.25 -1.53
N LYS A 24 9.82 2.63 -2.60
CA LYS A 24 10.69 3.81 -2.66
C LYS A 24 10.29 4.81 -3.74
N GLU A 25 9.38 4.43 -4.63
CA GLU A 25 8.98 5.26 -5.76
C GLU A 25 7.47 5.40 -5.84
N MET A 26 7.01 6.61 -6.14
CA MET A 26 5.60 6.92 -6.35
C MET A 26 5.41 7.80 -7.58
N VAL A 27 4.42 7.46 -8.40
CA VAL A 27 3.95 8.30 -9.49
C VAL A 27 2.66 8.97 -9.07
N ILE A 28 2.63 10.30 -9.12
CA ILE A 28 1.55 11.14 -8.60
C ILE A 28 0.84 11.80 -9.77
N SER A 29 -0.46 11.52 -9.87
CA SER A 29 -1.39 12.27 -10.71
C SER A 29 -2.09 13.34 -9.87
N PRO A 30 -2.02 14.63 -10.26
CA PRO A 30 -2.42 15.74 -9.42
C PRO A 30 -3.94 15.79 -9.19
N GLY A 31 -4.37 16.15 -7.97
CA GLY A 31 -5.78 16.41 -7.69
C GLY A 31 -6.07 16.78 -6.23
N SER A 32 -7.24 17.40 -6.00
CA SER A 32 -7.58 17.95 -4.68
C SER A 32 -7.75 16.87 -3.62
N ARG A 33 -8.51 15.80 -3.88
CA ARG A 33 -8.77 14.75 -2.87
C ARG A 33 -7.50 13.99 -2.46
N SER A 34 -6.52 13.87 -3.37
CA SER A 34 -5.25 13.18 -3.12
C SER A 34 -4.18 14.08 -2.49
N THR A 35 -4.45 15.39 -2.32
CA THR A 35 -3.52 16.37 -1.74
C THR A 35 -2.83 15.90 -0.46
N PRO A 36 -3.52 15.39 0.57
CA PRO A 36 -2.84 15.05 1.83
C PRO A 36 -1.82 13.92 1.65
N LEU A 37 -2.16 12.89 0.86
CA LEU A 37 -1.26 11.78 0.58
C LEU A 37 -0.10 12.21 -0.33
N ALA A 38 -0.40 12.96 -1.40
CA ALA A 38 0.60 13.43 -2.36
C ALA A 38 1.64 14.35 -1.71
N LEU A 39 1.21 15.30 -0.87
CA LEU A 39 2.13 16.21 -0.18
C LEU A 39 3.02 15.50 0.83
N LEU A 40 2.46 14.56 1.60
CA LEU A 40 3.24 13.82 2.59
C LEU A 40 4.23 12.85 1.93
N ALA A 41 3.84 12.20 0.83
CA ALA A 41 4.75 11.37 0.03
C ALA A 41 5.87 12.22 -0.60
N TYR A 42 5.53 13.35 -1.23
CA TYR A 42 6.50 14.24 -1.86
C TYR A 42 7.49 14.86 -0.87
N ARG A 43 7.06 15.07 0.39
CA ARG A 43 7.93 15.58 1.46
C ARG A 43 8.88 14.50 2.00
N ASP A 44 8.57 13.22 1.85
CA ASP A 44 9.36 12.14 2.41
C ASP A 44 10.65 11.92 1.59
N PRO A 45 11.85 12.12 2.18
CA PRO A 45 13.11 12.04 1.42
C PRO A 45 13.47 10.61 0.99
N GLU A 46 12.80 9.59 1.53
CA GLU A 46 13.02 8.19 1.15
C GLU A 46 12.11 7.76 -0.01
N ILE A 47 11.21 8.63 -0.48
CA ILE A 47 10.28 8.34 -1.58
C ILE A 47 10.58 9.28 -2.76
N ASN A 48 11.07 8.71 -3.86
CA ASN A 48 11.20 9.41 -5.12
C ASN A 48 9.82 9.57 -5.76
N CYS A 49 9.38 10.83 -5.92
CA CYS A 49 8.09 11.14 -6.49
C CYS A 49 8.21 11.65 -7.93
N TYR A 50 7.38 11.11 -8.83
CA TYR A 50 7.28 11.53 -10.23
C TYR A 50 5.88 12.09 -10.48
N ILE A 51 5.78 13.31 -10.99
CA ILE A 51 4.49 13.93 -11.28
C ILE A 51 4.14 13.69 -12.75
N ASN A 52 2.97 13.13 -13.01
CA ASN A 52 2.46 12.93 -14.37
C ASN A 52 0.98 13.29 -14.42
N VAL A 53 0.59 14.12 -15.39
CA VAL A 53 -0.75 14.75 -15.43
C VAL A 53 -1.81 13.79 -16.00
N ASP A 54 -1.45 12.98 -17.00
CA ASP A 54 -2.36 12.01 -17.58
C ASP A 54 -2.26 10.71 -16.80
N GLU A 55 -3.32 10.33 -16.08
CA GLU A 55 -3.35 9.15 -15.22
C GLU A 55 -3.03 7.86 -15.98
N ARG A 56 -3.54 7.71 -17.21
CA ARG A 56 -3.26 6.50 -18.00
C ARG A 56 -1.78 6.41 -18.31
N SER A 57 -1.17 7.52 -18.74
CA SER A 57 0.26 7.61 -18.99
C SER A 57 1.10 7.41 -17.72
N ALA A 58 0.65 7.98 -16.59
CA ALA A 58 1.26 7.83 -15.28
C ALA A 58 1.31 6.36 -14.83
N ALA A 59 0.23 5.61 -15.06
CA ALA A 59 0.15 4.20 -14.68
C ALA A 59 1.10 3.32 -15.51
N PHE A 60 1.22 3.56 -16.81
CA PHE A 60 2.22 2.86 -17.64
C PHE A 60 3.66 3.27 -17.29
N PHE A 61 3.88 4.52 -16.88
CA PHE A 61 5.17 4.96 -16.39
C PHE A 61 5.56 4.21 -15.10
N ALA A 62 4.66 4.11 -14.12
CA ALA A 62 4.88 3.31 -12.91
C ALA A 62 5.10 1.82 -13.23
N LEU A 63 4.35 1.27 -14.18
CA LEU A 63 4.54 -0.10 -14.65
C LEU A 63 5.95 -0.33 -15.20
N GLY A 64 6.46 0.61 -16.00
CA GLY A 64 7.83 0.60 -16.52
C GLY A 64 8.87 0.62 -15.40
N LEU A 65 8.71 1.51 -14.42
CA LEU A 65 9.58 1.61 -13.23
C LEU A 65 9.61 0.29 -12.44
N ALA A 66 8.44 -0.22 -12.06
CA ALA A 66 8.30 -1.46 -11.29
C ALA A 66 8.86 -2.67 -12.04
N LYS A 67 8.68 -2.73 -13.36
CA LYS A 67 9.22 -3.81 -14.21
C LYS A 67 10.74 -3.76 -14.30
N ALA A 68 11.33 -2.57 -14.42
CA ALA A 68 12.78 -2.40 -14.48
C ALA A 68 13.46 -2.73 -13.15
N GLN A 69 12.89 -2.27 -12.03
CA GLN A 69 13.49 -2.39 -10.70
C GLN A 69 13.14 -3.70 -10.00
N LYS A 70 12.04 -4.34 -10.41
CA LYS A 70 11.46 -5.51 -9.73
C LYS A 70 11.04 -5.25 -8.28
N GLU A 71 10.89 -3.97 -7.90
CA GLU A 71 10.42 -3.46 -6.60
C GLU A 71 9.00 -2.88 -6.74
N PRO A 72 8.20 -2.80 -5.65
CA PRO A 72 6.87 -2.22 -5.72
C PRO A 72 6.91 -0.71 -5.97
N VAL A 73 6.09 -0.22 -6.91
CA VAL A 73 5.95 1.22 -7.22
C VAL A 73 4.53 1.68 -6.89
N GLY A 74 4.41 2.83 -6.23
CA GLY A 74 3.14 3.44 -5.87
C GLY A 74 2.55 4.29 -6.99
N LEU A 75 1.23 4.32 -7.09
CA LEU A 75 0.46 5.20 -7.96
C LEU A 75 -0.52 5.99 -7.11
N ILE A 76 -0.48 7.32 -7.15
CA ILE A 76 -1.43 8.17 -6.41
C ILE A 76 -2.31 8.91 -7.42
N CYS A 77 -3.63 8.85 -7.26
CA CYS A 77 -4.54 9.73 -7.99
C CYS A 77 -5.70 10.20 -7.11
N THR A 78 -6.41 11.22 -7.61
CA THR A 78 -7.62 11.73 -6.97
C THR A 78 -8.84 10.85 -7.26
N SER A 79 -10.01 11.23 -6.73
CA SER A 79 -11.24 10.47 -6.92
C SER A 79 -11.82 10.61 -8.33
N GLY A 80 -12.72 9.71 -8.71
CA GLY A 80 -13.42 9.77 -9.99
C GLY A 80 -12.65 9.09 -11.12
N THR A 81 -12.80 9.60 -12.34
CA THR A 81 -12.24 8.99 -13.56
C THR A 81 -10.72 8.89 -13.56
N ALA A 82 -10.03 9.66 -12.71
CA ALA A 82 -8.59 9.52 -12.49
C ALA A 82 -8.21 8.08 -12.11
N ALA A 83 -8.97 7.45 -11.21
CA ALA A 83 -8.78 6.04 -10.85
C ALA A 83 -9.07 5.10 -12.03
N ALA A 84 -10.16 5.35 -12.77
CA ALA A 84 -10.52 4.52 -13.93
C ALA A 84 -9.46 4.55 -15.03
N ASN A 85 -8.73 5.65 -15.21
CA ASN A 85 -7.66 5.75 -16.21
C ASN A 85 -6.44 4.86 -15.90
N TYR A 86 -6.28 4.39 -14.66
CA TYR A 86 -5.21 3.45 -14.31
C TYR A 86 -5.49 2.01 -14.77
N TYR A 87 -6.75 1.67 -15.09
CA TYR A 87 -7.19 0.31 -15.39
C TYR A 87 -6.35 -0.42 -16.45
N PRO A 88 -5.99 0.19 -17.60
CA PRO A 88 -5.21 -0.51 -18.63
C PRO A 88 -3.84 -0.99 -18.16
N ALA A 89 -3.14 -0.17 -17.36
CA ALA A 89 -1.84 -0.54 -16.82
C ALA A 89 -1.96 -1.58 -15.69
N ILE A 90 -3.07 -1.59 -14.95
CA ILE A 90 -3.34 -2.59 -13.92
C ILE A 90 -3.56 -3.97 -14.54
N CYS A 91 -4.34 -4.06 -15.62
CA CYS A 91 -4.49 -5.31 -16.38
C CYS A 91 -3.14 -5.83 -16.91
N GLU A 92 -2.30 -4.95 -17.46
CA GLU A 92 -0.96 -5.32 -17.90
C GLU A 92 -0.09 -5.76 -16.72
N ALA A 93 -0.15 -5.07 -15.57
CA ALA A 93 0.62 -5.42 -14.39
C ALA A 93 0.23 -6.78 -13.82
N GLU A 94 -1.06 -7.12 -13.83
CA GLU A 94 -1.54 -8.46 -13.48
C GLU A 94 -0.96 -9.51 -14.43
N ALA A 95 -1.16 -9.33 -15.75
CA ALA A 95 -0.72 -10.29 -16.76
C ALA A 95 0.80 -10.49 -16.77
N SER A 96 1.57 -9.44 -16.49
CA SER A 96 3.03 -9.45 -16.50
C SER A 96 3.68 -9.65 -15.12
N ASN A 97 2.88 -9.88 -14.06
CA ASN A 97 3.33 -10.02 -12.68
C ASN A 97 4.20 -8.83 -12.20
N VAL A 98 3.75 -7.60 -12.45
CA VAL A 98 4.44 -6.37 -12.05
C VAL A 98 3.85 -5.83 -10.73
N PRO A 99 4.67 -5.56 -9.71
CA PRO A 99 4.18 -5.12 -8.40
C PRO A 99 3.83 -3.63 -8.40
N LEU A 100 2.54 -3.31 -8.53
CA LEU A 100 2.03 -1.93 -8.38
C LEU A 100 1.21 -1.79 -7.10
N VAL A 101 1.32 -0.63 -6.44
CA VAL A 101 0.46 -0.26 -5.31
C VAL A 101 -0.36 0.96 -5.72
N VAL A 102 -1.62 0.73 -6.08
CA VAL A 102 -2.54 1.74 -6.59
C VAL A 102 -3.29 2.39 -5.43
N LEU A 103 -3.00 3.67 -5.17
CA LEU A 103 -3.54 4.48 -4.08
C LEU A 103 -4.55 5.48 -4.66
N THR A 104 -5.83 5.17 -4.55
CA THR A 104 -6.91 6.05 -5.02
C THR A 104 -7.47 6.83 -3.85
N ALA A 105 -7.37 8.16 -3.89
CA ALA A 105 -8.09 8.99 -2.92
C ALA A 105 -9.59 8.97 -3.23
N ASP A 106 -10.43 8.99 -2.21
CA ASP A 106 -11.88 8.89 -2.35
C ASP A 106 -12.62 9.88 -1.47
N ARG A 107 -13.89 10.10 -1.81
CA ARG A 107 -14.85 10.84 -1.00
C ARG A 107 -15.31 9.98 0.19
N PRO A 108 -15.61 10.60 1.33
CA PRO A 108 -16.03 9.87 2.52
C PRO A 108 -17.41 9.22 2.30
N PRO A 109 -17.80 8.22 3.11
CA PRO A 109 -19.04 7.46 2.90
C PRO A 109 -20.29 8.34 2.78
N GLU A 110 -20.38 9.42 3.57
CA GLU A 110 -21.51 10.34 3.53
C GLU A 110 -21.66 11.13 2.20
N ALA A 111 -20.64 11.13 1.34
CA ALA A 111 -20.66 11.78 0.03
C ALA A 111 -20.86 10.80 -1.14
N GLN A 112 -20.97 9.50 -0.85
CA GLN A 112 -21.19 8.46 -1.87
C GLN A 112 -22.69 8.37 -2.24
N GLY A 113 -22.99 8.15 -3.52
CA GLY A 113 -24.37 7.91 -3.99
C GLY A 113 -25.33 9.12 -3.96
N VAL A 114 -24.84 10.31 -3.63
CA VAL A 114 -25.66 11.54 -3.48
C VAL A 114 -25.46 12.55 -4.61
N GLY A 115 -24.82 12.15 -5.72
CA GLY A 115 -24.50 13.05 -6.83
C GLY A 115 -23.41 14.08 -6.51
N ALA A 116 -22.59 13.83 -5.49
CA ALA A 116 -21.47 14.70 -5.15
C ALA A 116 -20.45 14.76 -6.31
N PRO A 117 -19.92 15.95 -6.64
CA PRO A 117 -19.01 16.12 -7.76
C PRO A 117 -17.72 15.31 -7.58
N GLN A 118 -17.24 14.72 -8.68
CA GLN A 118 -16.05 13.86 -8.73
C GLN A 118 -16.11 12.67 -7.76
N THR A 119 -17.29 12.07 -7.63
CA THR A 119 -17.54 10.87 -6.84
C THR A 119 -18.04 9.76 -7.75
N MET A 120 -17.44 8.58 -7.62
CA MET A 120 -17.87 7.35 -8.29
C MET A 120 -17.64 6.18 -7.33
N ASP A 121 -18.24 5.03 -7.61
CA ASP A 121 -17.93 3.82 -6.87
C ASP A 121 -16.51 3.36 -7.20
N GLN A 122 -15.59 3.55 -6.25
CA GLN A 122 -14.21 3.08 -6.35
C GLN A 122 -14.00 1.76 -5.60
N GLN A 123 -15.04 1.19 -4.98
CA GLN A 123 -14.92 -0.07 -4.27
C GLN A 123 -14.71 -1.20 -5.27
N HIS A 124 -13.63 -1.96 -5.08
CA HIS A 124 -13.26 -3.05 -5.99
C HIS A 124 -13.20 -2.62 -7.47
N LEU A 125 -12.83 -1.35 -7.74
CA LEU A 125 -12.86 -0.76 -9.09
C LEU A 125 -12.19 -1.65 -10.15
N TYR A 126 -11.06 -2.28 -9.81
CA TYR A 126 -10.29 -3.12 -10.73
C TYR A 126 -10.65 -4.61 -10.68
N GLY A 127 -11.66 -5.00 -9.88
CA GLY A 127 -12.17 -6.36 -9.79
C GLY A 127 -11.07 -7.40 -9.49
N SER A 128 -11.02 -8.46 -10.32
CA SER A 128 -10.04 -9.53 -10.20
C SER A 128 -8.65 -9.17 -10.73
N HIS A 129 -8.48 -8.02 -11.39
CA HIS A 129 -7.19 -7.59 -11.93
C HIS A 129 -6.22 -7.11 -10.84
N VAL A 130 -6.63 -7.08 -9.58
CA VAL A 130 -5.76 -6.80 -8.42
C VAL A 130 -5.71 -7.99 -7.49
N LYS A 131 -4.53 -8.26 -6.96
CA LYS A 131 -4.30 -9.34 -6.00
C LYS A 131 -5.03 -9.11 -4.69
N LYS A 132 -5.21 -7.84 -4.34
CA LYS A 132 -5.86 -7.43 -3.10
C LYS A 132 -6.47 -6.06 -3.30
N TYR A 133 -7.69 -5.92 -2.77
CA TYR A 133 -8.33 -4.64 -2.54
C TYR A 133 -8.30 -4.34 -1.05
N ILE A 134 -7.99 -3.09 -0.70
CA ILE A 134 -8.00 -2.58 0.67
C ILE A 134 -8.83 -1.30 0.69
N GLY A 135 -10.03 -1.36 1.27
CA GLY A 135 -10.80 -0.18 1.64
C GLY A 135 -10.31 0.34 2.98
N MET A 136 -9.66 1.50 2.99
CA MET A 136 -9.13 2.10 4.22
C MET A 136 -10.26 2.69 5.07
N ALA A 137 -10.17 2.53 6.38
CA ALA A 137 -11.00 3.28 7.31
C ALA A 137 -10.69 4.78 7.21
N LEU A 138 -11.68 5.61 7.54
CA LEU A 138 -11.49 7.05 7.63
C LEU A 138 -10.41 7.38 8.68
N PRO A 139 -9.58 8.42 8.45
CA PRO A 139 -8.66 8.91 9.47
C PRO A 139 -9.43 9.41 10.70
N GLU A 140 -9.12 8.82 11.85
CA GLU A 140 -9.65 9.18 13.16
C GLU A 140 -8.51 9.28 14.18
N GLU A 141 -8.80 9.92 15.31
CA GLU A 141 -7.83 10.10 16.39
C GLU A 141 -7.52 8.76 17.07
N GLY A 142 -6.24 8.55 17.40
CA GLY A 142 -5.80 7.50 18.30
C GLY A 142 -4.78 6.53 17.69
N GLU A 143 -3.96 5.95 18.58
CA GLU A 143 -2.89 5.03 18.20
C GLU A 143 -3.39 3.79 17.44
N SER A 144 -4.61 3.34 17.72
CA SER A 144 -5.22 2.20 17.02
C SER A 144 -5.38 2.47 15.52
N PHE A 145 -5.81 3.66 15.13
CA PHE A 145 -5.98 4.05 13.72
C PHE A 145 -4.65 4.27 13.02
N GLU A 146 -3.67 4.88 13.71
CA GLU A 146 -2.29 4.99 13.18
C GLU A 146 -1.65 3.62 12.98
N ARG A 147 -1.79 2.71 13.96
CA ARG A 147 -1.28 1.33 13.88
C ARG A 147 -1.96 0.56 12.75
N TYR A 148 -3.27 0.70 12.62
CA TYR A 148 -4.02 0.16 11.49
C TYR A 148 -3.45 0.67 10.17
N ALA A 149 -3.33 2.00 10.02
CA ALA A 149 -2.82 2.62 8.80
C ALA A 149 -1.42 2.12 8.43
N PHE A 150 -0.52 2.04 9.40
CA PHE A 150 0.81 1.46 9.23
C PHE A 150 0.76 0.03 8.67
N PHE A 151 0.00 -0.87 9.31
CA PHE A 151 -0.05 -2.26 8.87
C PHE A 151 -0.73 -2.43 7.51
N GLN A 152 -1.71 -1.58 7.17
CA GLN A 152 -2.32 -1.58 5.84
C GLN A 152 -1.34 -1.10 4.78
N GLY A 153 -0.54 -0.06 5.06
CA GLY A 153 0.54 0.39 4.18
C GLY A 153 1.57 -0.72 3.93
N TRP A 154 2.05 -1.33 5.01
CA TRP A 154 2.98 -2.47 4.94
C TRP A 154 2.40 -3.63 4.11
N GLU A 155 1.19 -4.06 4.44
CA GLU A 155 0.53 -5.17 3.75
C GLU A 155 0.29 -4.88 2.28
N SER A 156 0.07 -3.63 1.88
CA SER A 156 -0.16 -3.24 0.48
C SER A 156 1.07 -3.53 -0.38
N ALA A 157 2.24 -3.05 0.02
CA ALA A 157 3.49 -3.27 -0.71
C ALA A 157 3.98 -4.74 -0.58
N ALA A 158 3.83 -5.35 0.60
CA ALA A 158 4.17 -6.76 0.81
C ALA A 158 3.31 -7.69 -0.06
N ALA A 159 2.01 -7.43 -0.19
CA ALA A 159 1.12 -8.20 -1.05
C ALA A 159 1.46 -8.04 -2.54
N ALA A 160 1.86 -6.84 -2.98
CA ALA A 160 2.24 -6.58 -4.37
C ALA A 160 3.48 -7.38 -4.78
N ILE A 161 4.48 -7.48 -3.89
CA ILE A 161 5.76 -8.18 -4.19
C ILE A 161 5.73 -9.69 -3.91
N LYS A 162 4.76 -10.19 -3.14
CA LYS A 162 4.56 -11.63 -2.90
C LYS A 162 4.34 -12.37 -4.22
N ILE A 163 4.97 -13.52 -4.43
CA ILE A 163 4.81 -14.32 -5.67
C ILE A 163 3.43 -15.02 -5.71
N PRO A 164 2.72 -15.03 -6.85
CA PRO A 164 3.00 -14.27 -8.07
C PRO A 164 2.85 -12.76 -7.83
N LYS A 165 3.82 -11.95 -8.27
CA LYS A 165 3.79 -10.49 -8.10
C LYS A 165 2.59 -9.90 -8.84
N GLY A 166 2.13 -8.73 -8.44
CA GLY A 166 1.02 -8.08 -9.15
C GLY A 166 0.48 -6.85 -8.45
N PRO A 167 -0.51 -6.20 -9.04
CA PRO A 167 -1.06 -4.95 -8.53
C PRO A 167 -1.93 -5.16 -7.29
N VAL A 168 -1.92 -4.19 -6.38
CA VAL A 168 -2.76 -4.06 -5.19
C VAL A 168 -3.48 -2.72 -5.25
N HIS A 169 -4.76 -2.69 -4.92
CA HIS A 169 -5.55 -1.45 -4.86
C HIS A 169 -5.88 -1.09 -3.42
N VAL A 170 -5.53 0.13 -3.03
CA VAL A 170 -5.88 0.76 -1.76
C VAL A 170 -6.75 1.97 -2.06
N ASN A 171 -7.98 1.95 -1.55
CA ASN A 171 -8.91 3.08 -1.64
C ASN A 171 -8.90 3.86 -0.32
N LEU A 172 -8.56 5.15 -0.36
CA LEU A 172 -8.37 6.01 0.81
C LEU A 172 -9.43 7.12 0.88
N PRO A 173 -10.49 6.96 1.69
CA PRO A 173 -11.50 8.00 1.86
C PRO A 173 -10.98 9.14 2.75
N PHE A 174 -11.17 10.39 2.33
CA PHE A 174 -10.76 11.57 3.09
C PHE A 174 -11.90 12.57 3.28
N ARG A 175 -12.11 13.01 4.52
CA ARG A 175 -12.94 14.19 4.85
C ARG A 175 -12.13 15.47 4.68
N GLU A 176 -12.83 16.57 4.45
CA GLU A 176 -12.24 17.90 4.57
C GLU A 176 -12.10 18.29 6.05
N PRO A 177 -11.05 19.05 6.44
CA PRO A 177 -10.03 19.67 5.59
C PRO A 177 -8.94 18.70 5.10
N LEU A 178 -8.45 18.93 3.87
CA LEU A 178 -7.49 18.03 3.18
C LEU A 178 -6.03 18.46 3.30
N LEU A 179 -5.74 19.61 3.91
CA LEU A 179 -4.37 20.08 4.07
C LEU A 179 -3.74 19.40 5.30
N PRO A 180 -2.65 18.63 5.13
CA PRO A 180 -1.96 18.02 6.25
C PRO A 180 -1.07 19.03 6.98
N ASP A 181 -0.73 18.73 8.23
CA ASP A 181 0.27 19.47 9.01
C ASP A 181 1.67 19.05 8.58
N LEU A 182 2.25 19.81 7.65
CA LEU A 182 3.59 19.53 7.10
C LEU A 182 4.73 19.72 8.10
N SER A 183 4.47 20.17 9.34
CA SER A 183 5.48 20.23 10.39
C SER A 183 5.60 18.90 11.16
N GLN A 184 4.59 18.04 11.11
CA GLN A 184 4.55 16.79 11.85
C GLN A 184 5.49 15.75 11.22
N SER A 185 6.16 14.96 12.06
CA SER A 185 6.96 13.80 11.64
C SER A 185 6.40 12.52 12.25
N PHE A 186 6.66 11.39 11.58
CA PHE A 186 6.35 10.08 12.13
C PHE A 186 7.40 9.70 13.17
N THR A 187 6.97 9.38 14.40
CA THR A 187 7.89 9.11 15.52
C THR A 187 7.69 7.74 16.16
N ARG A 188 6.69 6.98 15.70
CA ARG A 188 6.32 5.69 16.30
C ARG A 188 7.00 4.54 15.59
N HIS A 189 7.29 3.47 16.31
CA HIS A 189 7.76 2.22 15.73
C HIS A 189 6.71 1.14 15.97
N TYR A 190 6.14 0.62 14.89
CA TYR A 190 5.23 -0.51 14.94
C TYR A 190 5.97 -1.76 14.51
N SER A 191 6.10 -2.73 15.40
CA SER A 191 6.57 -4.07 15.03
C SER A 191 5.38 -5.02 14.90
N ARG A 192 5.43 -5.94 13.93
CA ARG A 192 4.61 -7.14 14.07
C ARG A 192 5.06 -7.82 15.35
N LYS A 193 4.12 -8.15 16.25
CA LYS A 193 4.28 -9.30 17.15
C LYS A 193 4.29 -10.57 16.30
N GLY A 194 5.29 -10.71 15.43
CA GLY A 194 5.77 -12.04 15.12
C GLY A 194 6.39 -12.52 16.42
N GLU A 195 6.12 -13.76 16.81
CA GLU A 195 7.12 -14.46 17.60
C GLU A 195 8.42 -14.24 16.86
N THR A 196 9.32 -13.44 17.43
CA THR A 196 10.70 -13.49 17.02
C THR A 196 11.06 -14.95 17.23
N ILE A 197 11.18 -15.73 16.15
CA ILE A 197 11.95 -16.97 16.21
C ILE A 197 13.37 -16.46 16.46
N ASN A 198 13.66 -16.21 17.73
CA ASN A 198 14.89 -15.65 18.24
C ASN A 198 15.99 -16.63 17.89
N LYS A 199 16.65 -16.43 16.74
CA LYS A 199 17.63 -17.36 16.17
C LYS A 199 17.02 -18.74 15.91
N VAL A 200 17.46 -19.37 14.83
CA VAL A 200 17.47 -20.83 14.81
C VAL A 200 18.41 -21.24 15.95
N THR A 201 17.88 -21.63 17.10
CA THR A 201 18.61 -22.52 18.00
C THR A 201 18.80 -23.80 17.19
N SER A 202 20.01 -24.04 16.72
CA SER A 202 20.37 -25.38 16.23
C SER A 202 20.05 -26.35 17.35
N PHE A 203 19.01 -27.16 17.17
CA PHE A 203 18.67 -28.22 18.09
C PHE A 203 19.26 -29.51 17.52
N SER A 204 20.13 -30.17 18.28
CA SER A 204 20.62 -31.49 17.92
C SER A 204 19.51 -32.49 18.19
N LEU A 205 19.15 -33.29 17.19
CA LEU A 205 18.22 -34.41 17.32
C LEU A 205 19.00 -35.72 17.16
N PRO A 206 19.76 -36.15 18.17
CA PRO A 206 20.59 -37.34 18.09
C PRO A 206 19.78 -38.61 17.80
N GLU A 207 18.48 -38.63 18.09
CA GLU A 207 17.58 -39.73 17.73
C GLU A 207 17.45 -39.91 16.20
N LEU A 208 17.59 -38.81 15.44
CA LEU A 208 17.55 -38.83 13.98
C LEU A 208 18.87 -39.29 13.36
N ASP A 209 20.01 -39.22 14.06
CA ASP A 209 21.31 -39.62 13.51
C ASP A 209 21.33 -41.08 13.05
N SER A 210 20.72 -41.97 13.85
CA SER A 210 20.58 -43.39 13.49
C SER A 210 19.66 -43.62 12.28
N LEU A 211 18.65 -42.76 12.11
CA LEU A 211 17.64 -42.83 11.06
C LEU A 211 18.14 -42.24 9.73
N LEU A 212 19.07 -41.29 9.77
CA LEU A 212 19.65 -40.58 8.61
C LEU A 212 20.82 -41.32 7.95
N THR A 213 21.16 -42.53 8.43
CA THR A 213 22.20 -43.40 7.85
C THR A 213 21.89 -43.90 6.43
N LYS A 214 20.69 -43.66 5.90
CA LYS A 214 20.26 -44.00 4.53
C LYS A 214 19.48 -42.83 3.92
N LYS A 215 19.37 -42.77 2.58
CA LYS A 215 18.51 -41.78 1.89
C LYS A 215 17.06 -41.94 2.37
N ARG A 216 16.52 -40.90 3.01
CA ARG A 216 15.14 -40.86 3.51
C ARG A 216 14.51 -39.49 3.26
N LEU A 217 13.19 -39.48 3.19
CA LEU A 217 12.38 -38.26 3.12
C LEU A 217 11.91 -37.90 4.54
N ILE A 218 12.13 -36.66 4.96
CA ILE A 218 11.62 -36.12 6.21
C ILE A 218 10.49 -35.14 5.86
N ILE A 219 9.32 -35.34 6.45
CA ILE A 219 8.17 -34.44 6.27
C ILE A 219 7.90 -33.78 7.62
N PHE A 220 7.97 -32.46 7.66
CA PHE A 220 7.61 -31.65 8.82
C PHE A 220 6.28 -30.95 8.57
N GLY A 221 5.41 -30.95 9.58
CA GLY A 221 4.14 -30.22 9.58
C GLY A 221 3.75 -29.85 11.02
N ARG A 222 2.88 -28.86 11.15
CA ARG A 222 2.14 -28.62 12.41
C ARG A 222 0.84 -29.41 12.34
N GLU A 223 0.41 -29.97 13.47
CA GLU A 223 -0.97 -30.45 13.63
C GLU A 223 -1.97 -29.32 13.42
#